data_AF-A0A061H1W8-F1
#
_entry.id   AF-A0A061H1W8-F1
#
_cell.length_a   1.000
_cell.length_b   1.000
_cell.length_c   1.000
_cell.angle_alpha   90.00
_cell.angle_beta   90.00
_cell.angle_gamma   90.00
#
_symmetry.space_group_name_H-M   'P 1'
#
loop_
_entity.id
_entity.type
_entity.pdbx_description
1 polymer ?
#
loop_
_entity_poly.entity_id
_entity_poly.type
_entity_poly.pdbx_seq_one_letter_code
_entity_poly.pdbx_strand_id
1 'polypeptide(L)'
;MSSSQPPQQPDDYSKPEDFVKVMGGKTPSKFTDPCAKAAKQSMKCLDDNNYDRTKCGEVFNQYRECKKAWTNQRRTDRLNNRPGAFD
;
A
#
# COMPACT_ATOMS: atom_id res chain seq x y z
N MET A 1 2.92 -26.90 -6.18
CA MET A 1 4.08 -26.08 -5.75
C MET A 1 3.54 -25.10 -4.73
N SER A 2 3.49 -25.53 -3.47
CA SER A 2 2.89 -24.77 -2.37
C SER A 2 3.98 -23.85 -1.82
N SER A 3 3.90 -22.56 -2.14
CA SER A 3 4.85 -21.59 -1.63
C SER A 3 4.54 -21.31 -0.17
N SER A 4 5.18 -22.09 0.70
CA SER A 4 5.31 -21.82 2.13
C SER A 4 6.03 -20.48 2.31
N GLN A 5 5.28 -19.40 2.54
CA GLN A 5 5.88 -18.14 2.98
C GLN A 5 5.85 -18.10 4.53
N PRO A 6 6.98 -17.81 5.19
CA PRO A 6 7.11 -17.84 6.65
C PRO A 6 6.09 -16.90 7.35
N PRO A 7 5.76 -17.13 8.63
CA PRO A 7 4.90 -16.24 9.40
C PRO A 7 5.64 -14.91 9.58
N GLN A 8 5.36 -13.94 8.72
CA GLN A 8 6.04 -12.65 8.78
C GLN A 8 5.50 -11.85 9.98
N GLN A 9 6.42 -11.55 10.90
CA GLN A 9 6.30 -10.58 11.98
C GLN A 9 5.88 -9.20 11.42
N PRO A 10 5.43 -8.23 12.24
CA PRO A 10 4.66 -7.07 11.79
C PRO A 10 5.55 -6.07 11.05
N ASP A 11 5.80 -6.33 9.78
CA ASP A 11 6.26 -5.31 8.84
C ASP A 11 5.17 -4.25 8.76
N ASP A 12 5.52 -2.98 9.01
CA ASP A 12 4.57 -1.87 8.98
C ASP A 12 4.12 -1.61 7.53
N TYR A 13 3.03 -2.25 7.12
CA TYR A 13 2.43 -2.11 5.79
C TYR A 13 1.72 -0.76 5.62
N SER A 14 1.69 0.08 6.65
CA SER A 14 1.15 1.44 6.58
C SER A 14 2.02 2.38 5.78
N LYS A 15 3.27 1.99 5.47
CA LYS A 15 4.19 2.83 4.72
C LYS A 15 4.06 2.57 3.21
N PRO A 16 3.65 3.58 2.41
CA PRO A 16 3.58 3.43 0.97
C PRO A 16 4.98 3.30 0.35
N GLU A 17 5.08 2.64 -0.80
CA GLU A 17 6.28 2.72 -1.64
C GLU A 17 6.46 4.15 -2.19
N ASP A 18 7.68 4.50 -2.62
CA ASP A 18 7.97 5.87 -3.09
C ASP A 18 7.15 6.20 -4.36
N PHE A 19 6.55 7.39 -4.37
CA PHE A 19 5.76 7.90 -5.50
C PHE A 19 6.45 7.77 -6.84
N VAL A 20 7.71 8.19 -6.92
CA VAL A 20 8.49 8.18 -8.16
C VAL A 20 8.73 6.74 -8.64
N LYS A 21 8.89 5.79 -7.72
CA LYS A 21 9.11 4.38 -8.08
C LYS A 21 7.86 3.70 -8.60
N VAL A 22 6.71 3.97 -7.97
CA VAL A 22 5.44 3.34 -8.33
C VAL A 22 4.86 3.97 -9.60
N MET A 23 4.99 5.28 -9.76
CA MET A 23 4.41 6.06 -10.86
C MET A 23 5.40 6.39 -11.98
N GLY A 24 6.70 6.16 -11.82
CA GLY A 24 7.72 6.49 -12.82
C GLY A 24 7.39 5.89 -14.19
N GLY A 25 7.10 6.75 -15.16
CA GLY A 25 6.71 6.37 -16.52
C GLY A 25 5.30 5.79 -16.66
N LYS A 26 4.47 5.79 -15.61
CA LYS A 26 3.07 5.37 -15.65
C LYS A 26 2.15 6.57 -15.55
N THR A 27 1.12 6.60 -16.39
CA THR A 27 0.06 7.60 -16.23
C THR A 27 -0.69 7.35 -14.92
N PRO A 28 -0.93 8.39 -14.09
CA PRO A 28 -1.82 8.30 -12.93
C PRO A 28 -3.19 7.78 -13.36
N SER A 29 -3.44 6.51 -13.10
CA SER A 29 -4.66 5.82 -13.50
C SER A 29 -5.33 5.22 -12.27
N LYS A 30 -6.64 5.04 -12.39
CA LYS A 30 -7.51 4.42 -11.37
C LYS A 30 -7.07 3.01 -10.93
N PHE A 31 -6.18 2.38 -11.70
CA PHE A 31 -5.66 1.03 -11.44
C PHE A 31 -4.31 0.99 -10.73
N THR A 32 -3.64 2.13 -10.53
CA THR A 32 -2.36 2.14 -9.84
C THR A 32 -2.58 2.25 -8.34
N ASP A 33 -2.43 1.15 -7.62
CA ASP A 33 -2.49 1.13 -6.16
C ASP A 33 -1.08 1.21 -5.56
N PRO A 34 -0.68 2.34 -4.96
CA PRO A 34 0.61 2.48 -4.27
C PRO A 34 0.72 1.65 -2.99
N CYS A 35 -0.41 1.13 -2.51
CA CYS A 35 -0.55 0.34 -1.31
C CYS A 35 -0.80 -1.14 -1.63
N ALA A 36 -0.39 -1.61 -2.81
CA ALA A 36 -0.61 -2.98 -3.26
C ALA A 36 -0.11 -4.05 -2.25
N LYS A 37 0.96 -3.76 -1.49
CA LYS A 37 1.45 -4.65 -0.43
C LYS A 37 0.46 -4.76 0.74
N ALA A 38 -0.03 -3.63 1.24
CA ALA A 38 -1.05 -3.60 2.29
C ALA A 38 -2.38 -4.21 1.81
N ALA A 39 -2.75 -4.01 0.54
CA ALA A 39 -3.92 -4.66 -0.06
C ALA A 39 -3.78 -6.19 -0.06
N LYS A 40 -2.64 -6.73 -0.51
CA LYS A 40 -2.35 -8.18 -0.47
C LYS A 40 -2.41 -8.73 0.95
N GLN A 41 -1.87 -8.00 1.92
CA GLN A 41 -1.93 -8.42 3.32
C GLN A 41 -3.36 -8.43 3.87
N SER A 42 -4.19 -7.46 3.48
CA SER A 42 -5.59 -7.41 3.87
C SER A 42 -6.39 -8.59 3.31
N MET A 43 -6.10 -9.01 2.08
CA MET A 43 -6.69 -10.21 1.48
C MET A 43 -6.22 -11.48 2.16
N LYS A 44 -4.91 -11.58 2.46
CA LYS A 44 -4.36 -12.71 3.20
C LYS A 44 -5.01 -12.88 4.58
N CYS A 45 -5.20 -11.79 5.32
CA CYS A 45 -5.89 -11.84 6.60
C CYS A 45 -7.33 -12.38 6.45
N LEU A 46 -8.04 -11.97 5.40
CA LEU A 46 -9.38 -12.50 5.11
C LEU A 46 -9.33 -13.99 4.79
N ASP A 47 -8.41 -14.43 3.94
CA ASP A 47 -8.26 -15.85 3.59
C ASP A 47 -7.98 -16.71 4.83
N ASP A 48 -7.10 -16.23 5.73
CA ASP A 48 -6.72 -16.93 6.97
C ASP A 48 -7.85 -16.95 8.03
N ASN A 49 -8.80 -16.00 7.96
CA ASN A 49 -9.86 -15.81 8.96
C ASN A 49 -11.27 -16.11 8.42
N ASN A 50 -11.39 -16.94 7.37
CA ASN A 50 -12.68 -17.28 6.76
C ASN A 50 -13.49 -16.04 6.34
N TYR A 51 -12.80 -15.02 5.83
CA TYR A 51 -13.34 -13.74 5.39
C TYR A 51 -14.01 -12.91 6.51
N ASP A 52 -13.69 -13.20 7.77
CA ASP A 52 -14.14 -12.41 8.91
C ASP A 52 -13.39 -11.08 8.99
N ARG A 53 -14.06 -10.02 8.53
CA ARG A 53 -13.53 -8.65 8.52
C ARG A 53 -13.23 -8.11 9.92
N THR A 54 -13.92 -8.61 10.96
CA THR A 54 -13.76 -8.09 12.33
C THR A 54 -12.38 -8.39 12.89
N LYS A 55 -11.76 -9.50 12.44
CA LYS A 55 -10.42 -9.94 12.84
C LYS A 55 -9.29 -9.22 12.12
N CYS A 56 -9.60 -8.55 11.00
CA CYS A 56 -8.61 -7.91 10.13
C CYS A 56 -8.57 -6.37 10.25
N GLY A 57 -9.22 -5.79 11.27
CA GLY A 57 -9.33 -4.34 11.44
C GLY A 57 -7.99 -3.60 11.39
N GLU A 58 -6.96 -4.14 12.03
CA GLU A 58 -5.63 -3.54 12.06
C GLU A 58 -4.98 -3.50 10.67
N VAL A 59 -5.08 -4.59 9.91
CA VAL A 59 -4.53 -4.65 8.55
C VAL A 59 -5.26 -3.68 7.61
N PHE A 60 -6.57 -3.51 7.79
CA PHE A 60 -7.34 -2.51 7.05
C PHE A 60 -6.94 -1.08 7.43
N ASN A 61 -6.63 -0.82 8.70
CA ASN A 61 -6.12 0.47 9.14
C ASN A 61 -4.76 0.78 8.49
N GLN A 62 -3.85 -0.19 8.44
CA GLN A 62 -2.58 -0.03 7.73
C GLN A 62 -2.79 0.32 6.25
N TYR A 63 -3.71 -0.35 5.54
CA TYR A 63 -4.05 0.00 4.16
C TYR A 63 -4.60 1.43 4.01
N ARG A 64 -5.44 1.88 4.96
CA ARG A 64 -5.98 3.24 4.98
C ARG A 64 -4.89 4.29 5.23
N GLU A 65 -4.02 4.05 6.22
CA GLU A 65 -2.91 4.93 6.54
C GLU A 65 -1.90 5.00 5.40
N CYS A 66 -1.63 3.89 4.71
CA CYS A 66 -0.80 3.88 3.50
C CYS A 66 -1.34 4.83 2.42
N LYS A 67 -2.65 4.77 2.11
CA LYS A 67 -3.26 5.66 1.11
C LYS A 67 -3.23 7.13 1.55
N LYS A 68 -3.40 7.38 2.84
CA LYS A 68 -3.34 8.73 3.42
C LYS A 68 -1.92 9.29 3.35
N ALA A 69 -0.92 8.52 3.78
CA ALA A 69 0.49 8.87 3.69
C ALA A 69 0.89 9.15 2.23
N TRP A 70 0.46 8.32 1.30
CA TRP A 70 0.69 8.51 -0.13
C TRP A 70 0.07 9.80 -0.67
N THR A 71 -1.20 10.06 -0.32
CA THR A 71 -1.89 11.27 -0.76
C THR A 71 -1.19 12.53 -0.21
N ASN A 72 -0.73 12.47 1.03
CA ASN A 72 0.03 13.55 1.66
C ASN A 72 1.39 13.73 0.98
N GLN A 73 2.15 12.66 0.77
CA GLN A 73 3.43 12.72 0.04
C GLN A 73 3.25 13.36 -1.33
N ARG A 74 2.23 12.94 -2.09
CA ARG A 74 1.96 13.54 -3.41
C ARG A 74 1.64 15.04 -3.34
N ARG A 75 0.95 15.50 -2.29
CA ARG A 75 0.69 16.94 -2.09
C ARG A 75 1.98 17.69 -1.74
N THR A 76 2.80 17.11 -0.87
CA THR A 76 4.10 17.67 -0.48
C THR A 76 5.06 17.72 -1.66
N ASP A 77 5.13 16.66 -2.46
CA ASP A 77 5.96 16.59 -3.65
C ASP A 77 5.56 17.67 -4.67
N ARG A 78 4.25 17.96 -4.81
CA ARG A 78 3.74 19.06 -5.65
C ARG A 78 4.18 20.43 -5.13
N LEU A 79 4.04 20.65 -3.82
CA LEU A 79 4.42 21.90 -3.19
C LEU A 79 5.94 22.16 -3.32
N ASN A 80 6.73 21.11 -3.22
CA ASN A 80 8.19 21.18 -3.22
C ASN A 80 8.82 21.01 -4.60
N ASN A 81 8.02 20.87 -5.67
CA ASN A 81 8.48 20.57 -7.03
C ASN A 81 9.50 19.41 -7.07
N ARG A 82 9.15 18.29 -6.42
CA ARG A 82 10.04 17.13 -6.36
C ARG A 82 10.34 16.61 -7.79
N PRO A 83 11.61 16.48 -8.19
CA PRO A 83 11.97 15.94 -9.50
C PRO A 83 11.50 14.49 -9.66
N GLY A 84 10.96 14.13 -10.82
CA GLY A 84 10.44 12.79 -11.12
C GLY A 84 9.06 12.47 -10.56
N ALA A 85 8.43 13.38 -9.79
CA ALA A 85 7.09 13.16 -9.25
C ALA A 85 5.97 13.58 -10.22
N PHE A 86 6.28 14.40 -11.22
CA PHE A 86 5.31 14.91 -12.21
C PHE A 86 5.80 14.86 -13.65
N ASP A 87 6.99 14.28 -13.89
CA ASP A 87 7.56 14.06 -15.21
C ASP A 87 6.87 12.90 -15.96
#